data_AF-A0A969G2I0-F1
#
_entry.id   AF-A0A969G2I0-F1
#
_cell.length_a   1.000
_cell.length_b   1.000
_cell.length_c   1.000
_cell.angle_alpha   90.00
_cell.angle_beta   90.00
_cell.angle_gamma   90.00
#
_symmetry.space_group_name_H-M   'P 1'
#
loop_
_entity.id
_entity.type
_entity.pdbx_description
1 polymer ?
#
loop_
_entity_poly.entity_id
_entity_poly.type
_entity_poly.pdbx_seq_one_letter_code
_entity_poly.pdbx_strand_id
1 'polypeptide(L)'
;MTGVAFTIGDNNEVSVNYQKASLPEPETVDIQAELQTIKALLSELNQDENNVFIDASVKTIDDEAKKLSPDKDVVSDALETGIKYANKLNSFGGAIERLKPRVEAVAGWLGKNGHKLLPLVGLAV
;
A
#
# COMPACT_ATOMS: atom_id res chain seq x y z
N MET A 1 28.01 -39.82 -17.22
CA MET A 1 26.93 -38.93 -17.69
C MET A 1 25.85 -38.91 -16.62
N THR A 2 25.80 -37.85 -15.82
CA THR A 2 24.80 -37.68 -14.76
C THR A 2 23.92 -36.51 -15.16
N GLY A 3 22.68 -36.82 -15.55
CA GLY A 3 21.63 -35.82 -15.77
C GLY A 3 20.79 -35.71 -14.51
N VAL A 4 20.78 -34.55 -13.90
CA VAL A 4 19.74 -34.12 -12.97
C VAL A 4 19.26 -32.76 -13.48
N ALA A 5 17.98 -32.70 -13.83
CA ALA A 5 17.30 -31.49 -14.25
C ALA A 5 16.14 -31.26 -13.30
N PHE A 6 16.32 -30.30 -12.41
CA PHE A 6 15.27 -29.53 -11.79
C PHE A 6 15.70 -28.08 -11.93
N THR A 7 14.79 -27.16 -12.25
CA THR A 7 14.54 -25.91 -11.52
C THR A 7 13.59 -25.01 -12.32
N ILE A 8 12.35 -24.89 -11.80
CA ILE A 8 11.57 -23.65 -11.57
C ILE A 8 11.46 -22.71 -12.78
N GLY A 9 10.33 -22.67 -13.49
CA GLY A 9 9.14 -21.93 -13.04
C GLY A 9 9.35 -20.46 -13.41
N ASP A 10 8.72 -19.99 -14.50
CA ASP A 10 8.78 -18.62 -15.01
C ASP A 10 8.61 -17.58 -13.89
N ASN A 11 9.74 -17.14 -13.34
CA ASN A 11 9.80 -15.94 -12.53
C ASN A 11 10.32 -14.86 -13.47
N ASN A 12 9.42 -13.95 -13.84
CA ASN A 12 9.73 -12.82 -14.70
C ASN A 12 10.61 -11.85 -13.90
N GLU A 13 11.91 -12.12 -13.85
CA GLU A 13 12.89 -11.29 -13.16
C GLU A 13 13.23 -10.09 -14.05
N VAL A 14 12.39 -9.06 -13.96
CA VAL A 14 12.71 -7.73 -14.50
C VAL A 14 13.76 -7.10 -13.58
N SER A 15 15.03 -7.35 -13.91
CA SER A 15 16.17 -6.60 -13.37
C SER A 15 16.10 -5.15 -13.85
N VAL A 16 15.46 -4.29 -13.06
CA VAL A 16 15.49 -2.85 -13.27
C VAL A 16 16.41 -2.21 -12.24
N ASN A 17 17.63 -1.91 -12.70
CA ASN A 17 18.62 -1.14 -11.98
C ASN A 17 18.15 0.33 -11.85
N TYR A 18 17.27 0.61 -10.89
CA TYR A 18 16.91 1.97 -10.52
C TYR A 18 17.72 2.40 -9.30
N GLN A 19 18.63 3.35 -9.49
CA GLN A 19 19.03 4.25 -8.42
C GLN A 19 17.78 5.06 -8.01
N LYS A 20 17.00 4.56 -7.04
CA LYS A 20 15.83 5.25 -6.46
C LYS A 20 15.77 4.89 -4.98
N ALA A 21 15.49 5.90 -4.15
CA ALA A 21 15.43 5.89 -2.70
C ALA A 21 15.08 4.51 -2.10
N SER A 22 15.79 4.10 -1.04
CA SER A 22 15.61 2.85 -0.28
C SER A 22 14.14 2.62 0.11
N LEU A 23 13.38 2.07 -0.83
CA LEU A 23 12.08 1.49 -0.59
C LEU A 23 12.33 0.00 -0.36
N PRO A 24 11.73 -0.61 0.67
CA PRO A 24 11.94 -2.01 0.99
C PRO A 24 11.57 -2.90 -0.20
N GLU A 25 12.34 -3.97 -0.40
CA GLU A 25 12.09 -4.91 -1.50
C GLU A 25 10.66 -5.48 -1.37
N PRO A 26 9.89 -5.53 -2.46
CA PRO A 26 8.49 -5.95 -2.45
C PRO A 26 8.27 -7.35 -1.87
N GLU A 27 9.30 -8.19 -1.85
CA GLU A 27 9.29 -9.56 -1.32
C GLU A 27 9.50 -9.62 0.20
N THR A 28 9.97 -8.53 0.80
CA THR A 28 10.23 -8.41 2.25
C THR A 28 9.13 -7.66 3.00
N VAL A 29 8.19 -7.05 2.26
CA VAL A 29 7.07 -6.30 2.83
C VAL A 29 5.89 -7.24 3.05
N ASP A 30 5.47 -7.40 4.30
CA ASP A 30 4.20 -8.04 4.63
C ASP A 30 3.06 -7.09 4.24
N ILE A 31 2.68 -7.12 2.97
CA ILE A 31 1.65 -6.26 2.40
C ILE A 31 0.32 -6.43 3.13
N GLN A 32 0.01 -7.63 3.62
CA GLN A 32 -1.23 -7.86 4.37
C GLN A 32 -1.20 -7.14 5.71
N ALA A 33 -0.10 -7.24 6.47
CA ALA A 33 0.05 -6.54 7.73
C ALA A 33 0.05 -5.00 7.56
N GLU A 34 0.70 -4.50 6.51
CA GLU A 34 0.73 -3.07 6.20
C GLU A 34 -0.67 -2.55 5.81
N LEU A 35 -1.39 -3.26 4.94
CA LEU A 35 -2.76 -2.92 4.56
C LEU A 35 -3.73 -2.98 5.75
N GLN A 36 -3.59 -3.98 6.63
CA GLN A 36 -4.41 -4.07 7.84
C GLN A 36 -4.12 -2.92 8.81
N THR A 37 -2.87 -2.47 8.90
CA THR A 37 -2.50 -1.31 9.73
C THR A 37 -3.08 -0.02 9.15
N ILE A 38 -2.97 0.19 7.84
CA ILE A 38 -3.55 1.36 7.16
C ILE A 38 -5.07 1.35 7.30
N LYS A 39 -5.71 0.19 7.15
CA LYS A 39 -7.14 0.00 7.38
C LYS A 39 -7.54 0.47 8.77
N ALA A 40 -6.84 0.01 9.81
CA ALA A 40 -7.13 0.39 11.20
C ALA A 40 -7.03 1.91 11.41
N LEU A 41 -5.98 2.55 10.87
CA LEU A 41 -5.79 4.00 10.97
C LEU A 41 -6.88 4.77 10.23
N LEU A 42 -7.27 4.34 9.03
CA LEU A 42 -8.36 4.95 8.27
C LEU A 42 -9.72 4.77 8.95
N SER A 43 -9.97 3.59 9.55
CA SER A 43 -11.19 3.33 10.33
C SER A 43 -11.24 4.17 11.61
N GLU A 44 -10.11 4.32 12.33
CA GLU A 44 -10.00 5.18 13.52
C GLU A 44 -10.34 6.63 13.16
N LEU A 45 -9.75 7.13 12.07
CA LEU A 45 -10.06 8.45 11.53
C LEU A 45 -11.53 8.62 11.13
N ASN A 46 -12.18 7.56 10.66
CA ASN A 46 -13.56 7.61 10.20
C ASN A 46 -14.61 7.48 11.31
N GLN A 47 -14.22 7.18 12.56
CA GLN A 47 -15.18 6.90 13.64
C GLN A 47 -16.12 8.08 13.92
N ASP A 48 -15.60 9.30 13.86
CA ASP A 48 -16.38 10.50 14.20
C ASP A 48 -17.17 11.06 13.01
N GLU A 49 -16.61 10.98 11.79
CA GLU A 49 -17.24 11.58 10.60
C GLU A 49 -18.13 10.64 9.79
N ASN A 50 -18.01 9.30 9.96
CA ASN A 50 -18.78 8.30 9.20
C ASN A 50 -18.74 8.55 7.67
N ASN A 51 -17.58 8.89 7.15
CA ASN A 51 -17.35 9.14 5.73
C ASN A 51 -17.46 7.83 4.93
N VAL A 52 -18.46 7.75 4.06
CA VAL A 52 -18.74 6.58 3.22
C VAL A 52 -17.58 6.21 2.28
N PHE A 53 -16.79 7.19 1.84
CA PHE A 53 -15.65 6.94 0.94
C PHE A 53 -14.48 6.31 1.68
N ILE A 54 -14.27 6.70 2.95
CA ILE A 54 -13.26 6.06 3.79
C ILE A 54 -13.69 4.63 4.11
N ASP A 55 -14.95 4.39 4.47
CA ASP A 55 -15.48 3.05 4.72
C ASP A 55 -15.35 2.14 3.48
N ALA A 56 -15.72 2.64 2.30
CA ALA A 56 -15.55 1.92 1.04
C ALA A 56 -14.08 1.59 0.76
N SER A 57 -13.16 2.53 1.00
CA SER A 57 -11.73 2.29 0.81
C SER A 57 -11.17 1.25 1.79
N VAL A 58 -11.57 1.33 3.06
CA VAL A 58 -11.21 0.39 4.13
C VAL A 58 -11.68 -1.02 3.77
N LYS A 59 -12.90 -1.14 3.26
CA LYS A 59 -13.45 -2.42 2.81
C LYS A 59 -12.67 -3.00 1.63
N THR A 60 -12.38 -2.18 0.62
CA THR A 60 -11.58 -2.63 -0.53
C THR A 60 -10.18 -3.06 -0.10
N ILE A 61 -9.52 -2.29 0.78
CA ILE A 61 -8.21 -2.66 1.35
C ILE A 61 -8.29 -3.99 2.11
N ASP A 62 -9.35 -4.22 2.88
CA ASP A 62 -9.56 -5.47 3.61
C ASP A 62 -9.80 -6.67 2.68
N ASP A 63 -10.58 -6.46 1.61
CA ASP A 63 -10.85 -7.49 0.61
C ASP A 63 -9.58 -7.83 -0.18
N GLU A 64 -8.76 -6.84 -0.55
CA GLU A 64 -7.45 -7.06 -1.19
C GLU A 64 -6.44 -7.72 -0.24
N ALA A 65 -6.42 -7.34 1.04
CA ALA A 65 -5.53 -7.94 2.04
C ALA A 65 -5.81 -9.42 2.30
N LYS A 66 -7.05 -9.90 2.05
CA LYS A 66 -7.41 -11.33 2.15
C LYS A 66 -6.99 -12.14 0.92
N LYS A 67 -6.63 -11.49 -0.18
CA LYS A 67 -6.20 -12.19 -1.39
C LYS A 67 -4.76 -12.67 -1.22
N LEU A 68 -4.48 -13.87 -1.75
CA LEU A 68 -3.13 -14.41 -1.82
C LEU A 68 -2.22 -13.55 -2.72
N SER A 69 -2.79 -12.87 -3.70
CA SER A 69 -2.12 -11.90 -4.56
C SER A 69 -3.01 -10.66 -4.69
N PRO A 70 -2.81 -9.65 -3.84
CA PRO A 70 -3.57 -8.39 -3.91
C PRO A 70 -3.32 -7.68 -5.24
N ASP A 71 -4.35 -7.06 -5.80
CA ASP A 71 -4.23 -6.29 -7.03
C ASP A 71 -3.64 -4.91 -6.73
N LYS A 72 -2.48 -4.61 -7.33
CA LYS A 72 -1.75 -3.35 -7.08
C LYS A 72 -2.53 -2.12 -7.51
N ASP A 73 -3.27 -2.18 -8.62
CA ASP A 73 -4.06 -1.05 -9.09
C ASP A 73 -5.24 -0.80 -8.14
N VAL A 74 -5.93 -1.87 -7.73
CA VAL A 74 -7.06 -1.76 -6.78
C VAL A 74 -6.60 -1.27 -5.41
N VAL A 75 -5.51 -1.82 -4.88
CA VAL A 75 -4.91 -1.38 -3.61
C VAL A 75 -4.52 0.09 -3.69
N SER A 76 -3.89 0.49 -4.79
CA SER A 76 -3.47 1.89 -4.96
C SER A 76 -4.65 2.85 -5.06
N ASP A 77 -5.72 2.50 -5.77
CA ASP A 77 -6.92 3.33 -5.91
C ASP A 77 -7.70 3.44 -4.59
N ALA A 78 -7.78 2.33 -3.85
CA ALA A 78 -8.40 2.31 -2.53
C ALA A 78 -7.62 3.18 -1.55
N LEU A 79 -6.30 3.06 -1.49
CA LEU A 79 -5.44 3.88 -0.64
C LEU A 79 -5.53 5.36 -1.01
N GLU A 80 -5.47 5.69 -2.30
CA GLU A 80 -5.64 7.06 -2.77
C GLU A 80 -6.96 7.66 -2.29
N THR A 81 -8.06 6.91 -2.46
CA THR A 81 -9.39 7.35 -2.01
C THR A 81 -9.42 7.53 -0.49
N GLY A 82 -8.99 6.52 0.27
CA GLY A 82 -8.98 6.58 1.73
C GLY A 82 -8.19 7.75 2.27
N ILE A 83 -6.97 7.95 1.80
CA ILE A 83 -6.08 9.04 2.24
C ILE A 83 -6.63 10.40 1.80
N LYS A 84 -7.16 10.53 0.58
CA LYS A 84 -7.72 11.79 0.06
C LYS A 84 -8.92 12.28 0.87
N TYR A 85 -9.79 11.37 1.30
CA TYR A 85 -10.92 11.72 2.15
C TYR A 85 -10.51 11.86 3.62
N ALA A 86 -9.58 11.04 4.09
CA ALA A 86 -8.99 11.18 5.41
C ALA A 86 -8.32 12.55 5.59
N ASN A 87 -7.63 13.08 4.58
CA ASN A 87 -7.00 14.41 4.60
C ASN A 87 -8.00 15.58 4.73
N LYS A 88 -9.30 15.33 4.56
CA LYS A 88 -10.33 16.34 4.83
C LYS A 88 -10.76 16.38 6.30
N LEU A 89 -10.35 15.38 7.08
CA LEU A 89 -10.69 15.26 8.50
C LEU A 89 -9.75 16.09 9.35
N ASN A 90 -10.28 16.74 10.39
CA ASN A 90 -9.46 17.49 11.34
C ASN A 90 -8.45 16.59 12.09
N SER A 91 -8.80 15.32 12.32
CA SER A 91 -7.96 14.34 13.02
C SER A 91 -6.80 13.80 12.16
N PHE A 92 -6.76 14.12 10.86
CA PHE A 92 -5.74 13.60 9.94
C PHE A 92 -4.32 14.02 10.31
N GLY A 93 -4.14 15.24 10.80
CA GLY A 93 -2.81 15.76 11.16
C GLY A 93 -2.07 14.92 12.19
N GLY A 94 -2.78 14.29 13.14
CA GLY A 94 -2.18 13.38 14.12
C GLY A 94 -2.02 11.94 13.60
N ALA A 95 -2.86 11.52 12.67
CA ALA A 95 -2.78 10.18 12.09
C ALA A 95 -1.76 10.07 10.96
N ILE A 96 -1.46 11.16 10.25
CA ILE A 96 -0.53 11.15 9.11
C ILE A 96 0.88 10.70 9.52
N GLU A 97 1.34 11.02 10.73
CA GLU A 97 2.64 10.58 11.25
C GLU A 97 2.72 9.05 11.39
N ARG A 98 1.59 8.40 11.68
CA ARG A 98 1.46 6.93 11.75
C ARG A 98 1.21 6.30 10.38
N LEU A 99 0.50 7.02 9.52
CA LEU A 99 0.10 6.56 8.18
C LEU A 99 1.28 6.61 7.21
N LYS A 100 2.13 7.63 7.32
CA LYS A 100 3.26 7.89 6.43
C LYS A 100 4.22 6.71 6.23
N PRO A 101 4.83 6.11 7.28
CA PRO A 101 5.75 4.99 7.10
C PRO A 101 5.07 3.74 6.50
N ARG A 102 3.75 3.57 6.74
CA ARG A 102 2.96 2.46 6.19
C ARG A 102 2.68 2.67 4.70
N VAL A 103 2.28 3.88 4.33
CA VAL A 103 2.06 4.26 2.93
C VAL A 103 3.36 4.24 2.14
N GLU A 104 4.50 4.57 2.73
CA GLU A 104 5.82 4.40 2.10
C GLU A 104 6.14 2.94 1.80
N ALA A 105 5.94 2.05 2.78
CA ALA A 105 6.16 0.61 2.60
C ALA A 105 5.26 0.04 1.48
N VAL A 106 3.97 0.39 1.50
CA VAL A 106 3.01 -0.04 0.47
C VAL A 106 3.31 0.61 -0.88
N ALA A 107 3.72 1.88 -0.92
CA ALA A 107 4.11 2.54 -2.16
C ALA A 107 5.36 1.89 -2.80
N GLY A 108 6.32 1.45 -1.97
CA GLY A 108 7.45 0.64 -2.40
C GLY A 108 7.02 -0.66 -3.06
N TRP A 109 6.08 -1.37 -2.44
CA TRP A 109 5.50 -2.61 -2.99
C TRP A 109 4.68 -2.37 -4.28
N LEU A 110 3.90 -1.28 -4.34
CA LEU A 110 3.12 -0.86 -5.50
C LEU A 110 3.99 -0.42 -6.68
N GLY A 111 5.26 -0.06 -6.43
CA GLY A 111 6.18 0.43 -7.45
C GLY A 111 5.63 1.69 -8.13
N LYS A 112 5.51 1.67 -9.47
CA LYS A 112 5.04 2.83 -10.25
C LYS A 112 3.67 3.35 -9.80
N ASN A 113 2.78 2.48 -9.32
CA ASN A 113 1.46 2.85 -8.83
C ASN A 113 1.51 3.55 -7.47
N GLY A 114 2.55 3.30 -6.66
CA GLY A 114 2.73 3.94 -5.35
C GLY A 114 3.11 5.42 -5.42
N HIS A 115 3.66 5.89 -6.55
CA HIS A 115 4.13 7.26 -6.71
C HIS A 115 3.03 8.31 -6.53
N LYS A 116 1.77 7.98 -6.85
CA LYS A 116 0.61 8.88 -6.66
C LYS A 116 0.15 8.99 -5.20
N LEU A 117 0.57 8.06 -4.34
CA LEU A 117 0.22 8.05 -2.91
C LEU A 117 1.14 8.94 -2.08
N LEU A 118 2.41 9.07 -2.48
CA LEU A 118 3.41 9.91 -1.80
C LEU A 118 2.97 11.38 -1.62
N PRO A 119 2.48 12.10 -2.65
CA PRO A 119 2.02 13.48 -2.45
C PRO A 119 0.83 13.60 -1.49
N LEU A 120 -0.02 12.57 -1.37
CA LEU A 120 -1.20 12.60 -0.51
C LEU A 120 -0.86 12.54 0.99
N VAL A 121 0.29 11.97 1.34
CA VAL A 121 0.82 11.93 2.72
C VAL A 121 1.89 13.00 2.97
N GLY A 122 2.00 13.99 2.08
CA GLY A 122 2.97 15.09 2.20
C GLY A 122 4.42 14.68 1.91
N LEU A 123 4.64 13.62 1.13
CA LEU A 123 5.97 13.12 0.75
C LEU A 123 6.46 13.58 -0.62
N ALA A 124 5.68 14.35 -1.36
CA ALA A 124 6.14 14.96 -2.61
C ALA A 124 5.93 16.49 -2.54
N VAL A 125 7.04 17.21 -2.75
CA VAL A 125 7.09 18.62 -3.14
C VAL A 125 7.35 18.68 -4.63
#